data_AF-A0AAU4Z3F1-F1
#
_entry.id   AF-A0AAU4Z3F1-F1
#
_cell.length_a   1.000
_cell.length_b   1.000
_cell.length_c   1.000
_cell.angle_alpha   90.00
_cell.angle_beta   90.00
_cell.angle_gamma   90.00
#
_symmetry.space_group_name_H-M   'P 1'
#
loop_
_entity.id
_entity.type
_entity.pdbx_description
1 polymer ?
#
loop_
_entity_poly.entity_id
_entity_poly.type
_entity_poly.pdbx_seq_one_letter_code
_entity_poly.pdbx_strand_id
1 'polypeptide(L)'
;MSGNNDGTMVVTYASLDLAAGAIDRQSKQLQEDLAAIKRMIANVSELWVGEAKSAYDTAQKGWDNDATAIHNALSEISRKVREAGGSYHAGDKRARANFE
;
A
#
# COMPACT_ATOMS: atom_id res chain seq x y z
N MET A 1 19.83 -17.60 -30.09
CA MET A 1 20.12 -16.51 -29.12
C MET A 1 18.99 -16.50 -28.09
N SER A 2 19.14 -17.20 -26.96
CA SER A 2 18.01 -17.43 -26.02
C SER A 2 18.40 -17.32 -24.54
N GLY A 3 19.50 -16.64 -24.20
CA GLY A 3 20.00 -16.54 -22.82
C GLY A 3 19.79 -15.20 -22.11
N ASN A 4 19.44 -14.13 -22.84
CA ASN A 4 19.44 -12.77 -22.27
C ASN A 4 18.10 -12.36 -21.65
N ASN A 5 16.99 -12.97 -22.11
CA ASN A 5 15.66 -12.63 -21.64
C ASN A 5 15.36 -13.23 -20.25
N ASP A 6 15.90 -14.41 -19.94
CA ASP A 6 15.69 -15.11 -18.67
C ASP A 6 16.30 -14.32 -17.49
N GLY A 7 17.55 -13.88 -17.60
CA GLY A 7 18.20 -13.03 -16.59
C GLY A 7 17.52 -11.67 -16.39
N THR A 8 17.03 -11.06 -17.47
CA THR A 8 16.31 -9.77 -17.41
C THR A 8 14.95 -9.94 -16.70
N MET A 9 14.27 -11.06 -16.93
CA MET A 9 12.98 -11.37 -16.30
C MET A 9 13.13 -11.66 -14.81
N VAL A 10 14.16 -12.43 -14.41
CA VAL A 10 14.46 -12.71 -12.99
C VAL A 10 14.79 -11.44 -12.21
N VAL A 11 15.62 -10.54 -12.79
CA VAL A 11 15.95 -9.25 -12.15
C VAL A 11 14.70 -8.37 -12.00
N THR A 12 13.80 -8.39 -12.99
CA THR A 12 12.54 -7.64 -12.93
C THR A 12 11.58 -8.20 -11.87
N TYR A 13 11.57 -9.51 -11.64
CA TYR A 13 10.78 -10.12 -10.56
C TYR A 13 11.28 -9.70 -9.18
N ALA A 14 12.59 -9.83 -8.96
CA ALA A 14 13.19 -9.45 -7.69
C ALA A 14 12.93 -7.96 -7.38
N SER A 15 12.96 -7.09 -8.39
CA SER A 15 12.66 -5.66 -8.20
C SER A 15 11.17 -5.40 -7.91
N LEU A 16 10.23 -6.13 -8.52
CA LEU A 16 8.80 -6.03 -8.23
C LEU A 16 8.45 -6.51 -6.82
N ASP A 17 9.02 -7.62 -6.36
CA ASP A 17 8.78 -8.14 -5.01
C ASP A 17 9.38 -7.20 -3.94
N LEU A 18 10.58 -6.66 -4.20
CA LEU A 18 11.18 -5.62 -3.37
C LEU A 18 10.31 -4.36 -3.31
N ALA A 19 9.72 -3.94 -4.44
CA ALA A 19 8.81 -2.80 -4.50
C ALA A 19 7.53 -3.06 -3.70
N ALA A 20 6.89 -4.22 -3.85
CA ALA A 20 5.72 -4.60 -3.05
C ALA A 20 6.04 -4.59 -1.54
N GLY A 21 7.17 -5.18 -1.15
CA GLY A 21 7.62 -5.17 0.25
C GLY A 21 7.90 -3.76 0.77
N ALA A 22 8.44 -2.86 -0.06
CA ALA A 22 8.66 -1.46 0.30
C ALA A 22 7.34 -0.69 0.48
N ILE A 23 6.35 -0.93 -0.38
CA ILE A 23 5.02 -0.33 -0.30
C ILE A 23 4.30 -0.79 0.97
N ASP A 24 4.36 -2.08 1.31
CA ASP A 24 3.77 -2.61 2.55
C ASP A 24 4.39 -1.99 3.80
N ARG A 25 5.72 -1.81 3.82
CA ARG A 25 6.39 -1.12 4.94
C ARG A 25 5.97 0.35 5.06
N GLN A 26 5.94 1.07 3.95
CA GLN A 26 5.51 2.48 3.93
C GLN A 26 4.05 2.64 4.33
N SER A 27 3.18 1.72 3.91
CA SER A 27 1.76 1.71 4.30
C SER A 27 1.59 1.54 5.82
N LYS A 28 2.34 0.62 6.44
CA LYS A 28 2.33 0.44 7.89
C LYS A 28 2.83 1.68 8.63
N GLN A 29 3.96 2.25 8.20
CA GLN A 29 4.51 3.47 8.79
C GLN A 29 3.49 4.62 8.72
N LEU A 30 2.85 4.79 7.56
CA LEU A 30 1.85 5.83 7.39
C LEU A 30 0.64 5.64 8.31
N GLN A 31 0.19 4.41 8.55
CA GLN A 31 -0.88 4.15 9.51
C GLN A 31 -0.48 4.53 10.95
N GLU A 32 0.75 4.22 11.34
CA GLU A 32 1.29 4.59 12.64
C GLU A 32 1.36 6.11 12.80
N ASP A 33 1.84 6.82 11.78
CA ASP A 33 1.94 8.28 11.77
C ASP A 33 0.55 8.94 11.84
N LEU A 34 -0.41 8.46 11.04
CA LEU A 34 -1.80 8.94 11.08
C LEU A 34 -2.46 8.72 12.44
N ALA A 35 -2.20 7.57 13.07
CA ALA A 35 -2.68 7.28 14.42
C ALA A 35 -2.02 8.17 15.48
N ALA A 36 -0.72 8.46 15.33
CA ALA A 36 -0.01 9.38 16.22
C ALA A 36 -0.58 10.79 16.14
N ILE A 37 -0.79 11.31 14.93
CA ILE A 37 -1.38 12.64 14.74
C ILE A 37 -2.80 12.68 15.33
N LYS A 38 -3.64 11.66 15.08
CA LYS A 38 -4.98 11.57 15.68
C LYS A 38 -4.94 11.62 17.20
N ARG A 39 -4.00 10.93 17.85
CA ARG A 39 -3.84 10.99 19.32
C ARG A 39 -3.42 12.37 19.82
N MET A 40 -2.51 13.03 19.10
CA MET A 40 -2.10 14.39 19.44
C MET A 40 -3.27 15.37 19.37
N ILE A 41 -4.08 15.29 18.30
CA ILE A 41 -5.27 16.12 18.14
C ILE A 41 -6.30 15.81 19.24
N ALA A 42 -6.52 14.53 19.55
CA ALA A 42 -7.45 14.12 20.61
C ALA A 42 -7.08 14.75 21.97
N ASN A 43 -5.80 14.73 22.34
CA ASN A 43 -5.33 15.36 23.58
C ASN A 43 -5.58 16.88 23.61
N VAL A 44 -5.41 17.57 22.48
CA VAL A 44 -5.67 19.02 22.40
C VAL A 44 -7.17 19.32 22.41
N SER A 45 -7.98 18.41 21.87
CA SER A 45 -9.44 18.56 21.77
C SER A 45 -10.19 18.45 23.10
N GLU A 46 -9.55 17.93 24.16
CA GLU A 46 -10.17 17.83 25.49
C GLU A 46 -10.59 19.20 26.05
N LEU A 47 -9.94 20.27 25.60
CA LEU A 47 -10.22 21.65 26.01
C LEU A 47 -11.31 22.32 25.15
N TRP A 48 -11.78 21.66 24.08
CA TRP A 48 -12.74 22.25 23.16
C TRP A 48 -14.18 21.98 23.61
N VAL A 49 -14.96 23.06 23.72
CA VAL A 49 -16.37 23.03 24.14
C VAL A 49 -17.24 23.80 23.15
N GLY A 50 -18.53 23.49 23.14
CA GLY A 50 -19.52 24.18 22.30
C GLY A 50 -19.26 24.00 20.80
N GLU A 51 -19.31 25.10 20.06
CA GLU A 51 -19.17 25.10 18.59
C GLU A 51 -17.82 24.55 18.12
N ALA A 52 -16.73 24.83 18.85
CA ALA A 52 -15.40 24.29 18.55
C ALA A 52 -15.36 22.75 18.59
N LYS A 53 -16.13 22.14 19.51
CA LYS A 53 -16.22 20.69 19.60
C LYS A 53 -16.97 20.09 18.40
N SER A 54 -18.06 20.73 17.97
CA SER A 54 -18.81 20.30 16.78
C SER A 54 -17.96 20.39 15.49
N ALA A 55 -17.21 21.48 15.34
CA ALA A 55 -16.28 21.66 14.23
C ALA A 55 -15.17 20.58 14.23
N TYR A 56 -14.63 20.27 15.40
CA TYR A 56 -13.67 19.18 15.56
C TYR A 56 -14.24 17.82 15.20
N ASP A 57 -15.41 17.46 15.74
CA ASP A 57 -16.02 16.15 15.46
C ASP A 57 -16.27 15.97 13.95
N THR A 58 -16.54 17.05 13.22
CA THR A 58 -16.65 17.06 11.75
C THR A 58 -15.29 16.86 11.08
N ALA A 59 -14.27 17.63 11.47
CA ALA A 59 -12.92 17.50 10.94
C ALA A 59 -12.32 16.11 11.21
N GLN A 60 -12.58 15.55 12.39
CA GLN A 60 -12.10 14.23 12.80
C GLN A 60 -12.73 13.11 11.96
N LYS A 61 -14.00 13.24 11.58
CA LYS A 61 -14.63 12.31 10.62
C LYS A 61 -14.00 12.40 9.23
N GLY A 62 -13.72 13.61 8.75
CA GLY A 62 -13.01 13.82 7.48
C GLY A 62 -11.64 13.16 7.49
N TRP A 63 -10.87 13.40 8.56
CA TRP A 63 -9.57 12.76 8.79
C TRP A 63 -9.66 11.23 8.74
N ASP A 64 -10.61 10.63 9.46
CA ASP A 64 -10.75 9.18 9.53
C ASP A 64 -11.10 8.57 8.15
N ASN A 65 -11.92 9.27 7.36
CA ASN A 65 -12.25 8.88 6.00
C ASN A 65 -11.01 8.94 5.09
N ASP A 66 -10.26 10.03 5.14
CA ASP A 66 -9.07 10.23 4.30
C ASP A 66 -7.97 9.21 4.64
N ALA A 67 -7.72 8.99 5.94
CA ALA A 67 -6.78 7.98 6.42
C ALA A 67 -7.15 6.57 5.92
N THR A 68 -8.44 6.24 5.97
CA THR A 68 -8.96 4.96 5.46
C THR A 68 -8.78 4.84 3.94
N ALA A 69 -9.09 5.92 3.19
CA ALA A 69 -8.94 5.96 1.74
C ALA A 69 -7.49 5.74 1.31
N ILE A 70 -6.53 6.39 1.99
CA ILE A 70 -5.11 6.22 1.71
C ILE A 70 -4.65 4.78 1.99
N HIS A 71 -5.07 4.19 3.12
CA HIS A 71 -4.74 2.80 3.43
C HIS A 71 -5.26 1.83 2.38
N ASN A 72 -6.50 2.01 1.94
CA ASN A 72 -7.11 1.17 0.90
C ASN A 72 -6.36 1.30 -0.42
N ALA A 73 -5.99 2.51 -0.84
CA ALA A 73 -5.22 2.75 -2.06
C ALA A 73 -3.85 2.07 -2.02
N LEU A 74 -3.10 2.19 -0.92
CA LEU A 74 -1.79 1.55 -0.76
C LEU A 74 -1.89 0.03 -0.76
N SER A 75 -2.92 -0.52 -0.09
CA SER A 75 -3.19 -1.96 -0.08
C SER A 75 -3.54 -2.48 -1.47
N GLU A 76 -4.33 -1.72 -2.25
CA GLU A 76 -4.65 -2.06 -3.62
C GLU A 76 -3.43 -2.02 -4.54
N ILE A 77 -2.57 -1.00 -4.41
CA ILE A 77 -1.31 -0.93 -5.16
C ILE A 77 -0.44 -2.14 -4.85
N SER A 78 -0.26 -2.47 -3.56
CA SER A 78 0.54 -3.62 -3.14
C SER A 78 -0.02 -4.94 -3.70
N ARG A 79 -1.34 -5.12 -3.72
CA ARG A 79 -2.01 -6.25 -4.37
C ARG A 79 -1.72 -6.30 -5.87
N LYS A 80 -1.87 -5.18 -6.59
CA LYS A 80 -1.62 -5.10 -8.04
C LYS A 80 -0.17 -5.42 -8.39
N VAL A 81 0.79 -4.95 -7.60
CA VAL A 81 2.22 -5.26 -7.79
C VAL A 81 2.48 -6.76 -7.62
N ARG A 82 1.88 -7.39 -6.60
CA ARG A 82 1.97 -8.85 -6.40
C ARG A 82 1.30 -9.65 -7.53
N GLU A 83 0.12 -9.23 -7.99
CA GLU A 83 -0.60 -9.88 -9.09
C GLU A 83 0.18 -9.80 -10.42
N ALA A 84 0.82 -8.67 -10.69
CA ALA A 84 1.71 -8.51 -11.84
C ALA A 84 2.89 -9.51 -11.78
N GLY A 85 3.44 -9.76 -10.59
CA GLY A 85 4.45 -10.80 -10.38
C GLY A 85 3.93 -12.23 -10.55
N GLY A 86 2.70 -12.51 -10.11
CA GLY A 86 2.11 -13.86 -10.12
C GLY A 86 1.56 -14.33 -11.47
N SER A 87 0.87 -13.45 -12.22
CA SER A 87 0.22 -13.81 -13.50
C SER A 87 1.20 -14.24 -14.59
N TYR A 88 2.46 -13.77 -14.54
CA TYR A 88 3.48 -14.17 -15.51
C TYR A 88 4.16 -15.51 -15.18
N HIS A 89 4.21 -15.92 -13.91
CA HIS A 89 4.78 -17.23 -13.54
C HIS A 89 3.92 -18.40 -14.07
N ALA A 90 2.59 -18.22 -14.12
CA ALA A 90 1.68 -19.18 -14.75
C ALA A 90 1.76 -19.15 -16.29
N GLY A 91 2.02 -17.98 -16.89
CA GLY A 91 2.23 -17.81 -18.33
C GLY A 91 3.52 -18.49 -18.81
N ASP A 92 4.63 -18.29 -18.09
CA ASP A 92 5.94 -18.85 -18.46
C ASP A 92 6.01 -20.37 -18.22
N LYS A 93 5.42 -20.89 -17.13
CA LYS A 93 5.27 -22.34 -16.94
C LYS A 93 4.49 -23.00 -18.08
N ARG A 94 3.42 -22.36 -18.57
CA ARG A 94 2.65 -22.87 -19.71
C ARG A 94 3.40 -22.73 -21.03
N ALA A 95 4.13 -21.64 -21.23
CA ALA A 95 4.97 -21.47 -22.42
C ALA A 95 6.07 -22.54 -22.44
N ARG A 96 6.80 -22.76 -21.35
CA ARG A 96 7.80 -23.83 -21.22
C ARG A 96 7.20 -25.22 -21.39
N ALA A 97 6.02 -25.49 -20.84
CA ALA A 97 5.33 -26.78 -21.01
C ALA A 97 4.84 -27.02 -22.45
N ASN A 98 4.70 -25.97 -23.27
CA ASN A 98 4.32 -26.07 -24.68
C ASN A 98 5.54 -26.11 -25.63
N PHE A 99 6.76 -25.94 -25.11
CA PHE A 99 8.01 -25.99 -25.88
C PHE A 99 8.87 -27.24 -25.59
N GLU A 100 8.37 -28.18 -24.77
CA GLU A 100 8.80 -29.60 -24.74
C GLU A 100 7.87 -30.45 -25.61
#